data_AF-A0A495SJ15-F1
#
_entry.id   AF-A0A495SJ15-F1
#
_cell.length_a   1.000
_cell.length_b   1.000
_cell.length_c   1.000
_cell.angle_alpha   90.00
_cell.angle_beta   90.00
_cell.angle_gamma   90.00
#
_symmetry.space_group_name_H-M   'P 1'
#
loop_
_entity.id
_entity.type
_entity.pdbx_description
1 polymer ?
#
loop_
_entity_poly.entity_id
_entity_poly.type
_entity_poly.pdbx_seq_one_letter_code
_entity_poly.pdbx_strand_id
1 'polypeptide(L)'
;MQTAPFVELLAVPAALAKNPLFDIIVEDKINIQNYCNALIAKILELKQSQFPAFIDYQFNQVKNPEIWICKVEKLLANNEAFFSSKTAMSRYNKLYFLIEKKRTELQSSRVKEPVAKTPKKFINAESEDRHFSFYELKKQLDNINDDNQKILLLTKEMFEYQQANIEFINQKTPFYDAQCTKEIENIYALQKIQAAIEEAQKLKLSSPKPNKKLKFNGNLNQLVDMFYQLNRELFIDGKPYIDENTNDLADWIVNSFLDKEGKEISPLTVKTILKPSKEDKRPNTHKRLDIDKLL
;
A
#
# COMPACT_ATOMS: atom_id res chain seq x y z
N MET A 1 -27.95 38.35 -27.77
CA MET A 1 -26.65 37.86 -27.24
C MET A 1 -26.10 36.88 -28.25
N GLN A 2 -24.83 37.03 -28.65
CA GLN A 2 -24.22 36.15 -29.65
C GLN A 2 -23.82 34.81 -29.02
N THR A 3 -23.85 33.73 -29.81
CA THR A 3 -23.56 32.37 -29.33
C THR A 3 -22.14 31.93 -29.70
N ALA A 4 -21.64 30.89 -29.03
CA ALA A 4 -20.50 30.11 -29.47
C ALA A 4 -20.92 28.65 -29.73
N PRO A 5 -20.32 27.95 -30.70
CA PRO A 5 -20.69 26.58 -31.04
C PRO A 5 -20.09 25.60 -30.02
N PHE A 6 -20.77 25.43 -28.89
CA PHE A 6 -20.45 24.40 -27.89
C PHE A 6 -20.79 23.01 -28.43
N VAL A 7 -19.87 22.06 -28.25
CA VAL A 7 -20.06 20.65 -28.62
C VAL A 7 -20.79 19.89 -27.52
N GLU A 8 -20.56 20.28 -26.26
CA GLU A 8 -21.17 19.70 -25.06
C GLU A 8 -21.93 20.81 -24.31
N LEU A 9 -23.22 20.58 -24.02
CA LEU A 9 -24.11 21.53 -23.34
C LEU A 9 -24.42 21.01 -21.93
N LEU A 10 -23.67 21.47 -20.93
CA LEU A 10 -23.82 21.04 -19.52
C LEU A 10 -25.03 21.67 -18.81
N ALA A 11 -26.12 21.95 -19.53
CA ALA A 11 -27.33 22.49 -18.93
C ALA A 11 -28.23 21.40 -18.35
N VAL A 12 -28.89 21.71 -17.24
CA VAL A 12 -29.88 20.86 -16.58
C VAL A 12 -31.15 21.65 -16.26
N PRO A 13 -32.33 21.03 -16.25
CA PRO A 13 -33.53 21.63 -15.66
C PRO A 13 -33.35 21.85 -14.16
N ALA A 14 -33.99 22.86 -13.56
CA ALA A 14 -33.84 23.15 -12.12
C ALA A 14 -34.16 21.95 -11.23
N ALA A 15 -35.15 21.14 -11.62
CA ALA A 15 -35.55 19.93 -10.89
C ALA A 15 -34.45 18.87 -10.80
N LEU A 16 -33.44 18.92 -11.68
CA LEU A 16 -32.33 17.96 -11.75
C LEU A 16 -30.99 18.56 -11.33
N ALA A 17 -30.98 19.80 -10.83
CA ALA A 17 -29.77 20.47 -10.39
C ALA A 17 -29.18 19.77 -9.15
N LYS A 18 -27.93 19.34 -9.25
CA LYS A 18 -27.16 18.70 -8.17
C LYS A 18 -26.32 19.71 -7.40
N ASN A 19 -25.90 20.77 -8.07
CA ASN A 19 -25.20 21.91 -7.49
C ASN A 19 -25.83 23.20 -8.01
N PRO A 20 -26.94 23.67 -7.40
CA PRO A 20 -27.68 24.86 -7.87
C PRO A 20 -26.83 26.13 -7.96
N LEU A 21 -25.71 26.18 -7.22
CA LEU A 21 -24.79 27.30 -7.25
C LEU A 21 -24.02 27.38 -8.58
N PHE A 22 -23.63 26.25 -9.16
CA PHE A 22 -22.77 26.19 -10.35
C PHE A 22 -23.41 25.52 -11.56
N ASP A 23 -24.54 24.85 -11.41
CA ASP A 23 -25.29 24.25 -12.52
C ASP A 23 -25.84 25.34 -13.45
N ILE A 24 -25.73 25.08 -14.75
CA ILE A 24 -26.31 25.96 -15.78
C ILE A 24 -27.76 25.50 -15.96
N ILE A 25 -28.70 26.34 -15.52
CA ILE A 25 -30.11 25.98 -15.54
C ILE A 25 -30.76 26.45 -16.83
N VAL A 26 -31.43 25.53 -17.54
CA VAL A 26 -32.26 25.83 -18.71
C VAL A 26 -33.59 25.08 -18.56
N GLU A 27 -34.68 25.81 -18.37
CA GLU A 27 -36.04 25.24 -18.23
C GLU A 27 -36.66 24.85 -19.58
N ASP A 28 -36.29 25.57 -20.64
CA ASP A 28 -36.75 25.30 -22.00
C ASP A 28 -35.93 24.20 -22.68
N LYS A 29 -36.26 23.88 -23.94
CA LYS A 29 -35.46 22.98 -24.77
C LYS A 29 -34.00 23.46 -24.82
N ILE A 30 -33.09 22.59 -24.37
CA ILE A 30 -31.64 22.84 -24.43
C ILE A 30 -31.23 22.93 -25.90
N ASN A 31 -30.74 24.11 -26.27
CA ASN A 31 -30.12 24.40 -27.56
C ASN A 31 -28.95 25.37 -27.34
N ILE A 32 -28.14 25.59 -28.37
CA ILE A 32 -26.93 26.42 -28.28
C ILE A 32 -27.25 27.85 -27.79
N GLN A 33 -28.35 28.45 -28.27
CA GLN A 33 -28.75 29.80 -27.91
C GLN A 33 -29.10 29.89 -26.42
N ASN A 34 -29.99 29.02 -25.95
CA ASN A 34 -30.46 28.99 -24.57
C ASN A 34 -29.33 28.65 -23.60
N TYR A 35 -28.46 27.71 -23.97
CA TYR A 35 -27.28 27.36 -23.19
C TYR A 35 -26.31 28.55 -23.05
N CYS A 36 -25.97 29.22 -24.16
CA CYS A 36 -25.08 30.38 -24.12
C CYS A 36 -25.68 31.49 -23.23
N ASN A 37 -26.97 31.79 -23.41
CA ASN A 37 -27.71 32.76 -22.60
C ASN A 37 -27.65 32.43 -21.11
N ALA A 38 -27.93 31.18 -20.74
CA ALA A 38 -27.88 30.71 -19.36
C ALA A 38 -26.47 30.76 -18.76
N LEU A 39 -25.45 30.40 -19.54
CA LEU A 39 -24.05 30.45 -19.10
C LEU A 39 -23.61 31.89 -18.79
N ILE A 40 -23.92 32.85 -19.66
CA ILE A 40 -23.60 34.27 -19.41
C ILE A 40 -24.40 34.80 -18.21
N ALA A 41 -25.69 34.45 -18.10
CA ALA A 41 -26.50 34.84 -16.96
C ALA A 41 -25.90 34.32 -15.63
N LYS A 42 -25.49 33.04 -15.59
CA LYS A 42 -24.85 32.43 -14.42
C LYS A 42 -23.54 33.14 -14.05
N ILE A 43 -22.70 33.48 -15.04
CA ILE A 43 -21.46 34.25 -14.83
C ILE A 43 -21.75 35.63 -14.21
N LEU A 44 -22.82 36.30 -14.63
CA LEU A 44 -23.21 37.61 -14.10
C LEU A 44 -23.83 37.52 -12.69
N GLU A 45 -24.45 36.40 -12.36
CA GLU A 45 -25.00 36.10 -11.03
C GLU A 45 -23.88 35.82 -10.01
N LEU A 46 -22.85 35.05 -10.42
CA LEU A 46 -21.78 34.60 -9.53
C LEU A 46 -20.84 35.71 -9.05
N LYS A 47 -20.49 35.73 -7.76
CA LYS A 47 -19.46 36.64 -7.24
C LYS A 47 -18.11 36.32 -7.90
N GLN A 48 -17.28 37.34 -8.12
CA GLN A 48 -15.95 37.15 -8.74
C GLN A 48 -15.05 36.16 -7.98
N SER A 49 -15.21 36.02 -6.67
CA SER A 49 -14.49 35.03 -5.85
C SER A 49 -14.89 33.58 -6.19
N GLN A 50 -16.06 33.37 -6.77
CA GLN A 50 -16.61 32.05 -7.11
C GLN A 50 -16.22 31.60 -8.53
N PHE A 51 -15.70 32.49 -9.37
CA PHE A 51 -15.32 32.15 -10.75
C PHE A 51 -14.34 30.98 -10.87
N PRO A 52 -13.28 30.87 -10.03
CA PRO A 52 -12.37 29.72 -10.11
C PRO A 52 -13.12 28.39 -9.88
N ALA A 53 -13.89 28.31 -8.79
CA ALA A 53 -14.63 27.10 -8.44
C ALA A 53 -15.73 26.75 -9.46
N PHE A 54 -16.39 27.76 -10.04
CA PHE A 54 -17.35 27.55 -11.11
C PHE A 54 -16.70 26.98 -12.38
N ILE A 55 -15.57 27.54 -12.79
CA ILE A 55 -14.82 27.06 -13.96
C ILE A 55 -14.34 25.63 -13.69
N ASP A 56 -13.75 25.34 -12.52
CA ASP A 56 -13.33 23.99 -12.13
C ASP A 56 -14.48 22.98 -12.19
N TYR A 57 -15.63 23.36 -11.64
CA TYR A 57 -16.83 22.51 -11.61
C TYR A 57 -17.31 22.14 -13.01
N GLN A 58 -17.39 23.12 -13.93
CA GLN A 58 -17.81 22.86 -15.31
C GLN A 58 -16.74 22.10 -16.10
N PHE A 59 -15.47 22.45 -15.90
CA PHE A 59 -14.31 21.84 -16.56
C PHE A 59 -14.18 20.35 -16.25
N ASN A 60 -14.51 19.92 -15.03
CA ASN A 60 -14.46 18.52 -14.61
C ASN A 60 -15.64 17.66 -15.09
N GLN A 61 -16.68 18.27 -15.66
CA GLN A 61 -17.88 17.55 -16.11
C GLN A 61 -17.90 17.30 -17.62
N VAL A 62 -17.21 18.14 -18.40
CA VAL A 62 -17.09 17.95 -19.85
C VAL A 62 -16.09 16.85 -20.19
N LYS A 63 -16.38 16.10 -21.26
CA LYS A 63 -15.47 15.06 -21.79
C LYS A 63 -14.23 15.69 -22.42
N ASN A 64 -14.37 16.88 -23.02
CA ASN A 64 -13.27 17.63 -23.65
C ASN A 64 -13.10 19.03 -23.03
N PRO A 65 -12.43 19.15 -21.88
CA PRO A 65 -12.28 20.42 -21.16
C PRO A 65 -11.58 21.53 -21.95
N GLU A 66 -10.59 21.18 -22.77
CA GLU A 66 -9.86 22.11 -23.65
C GLU A 66 -10.77 22.74 -24.71
N ILE A 67 -11.63 21.93 -25.33
CA ILE A 67 -12.56 22.42 -26.35
C ILE A 67 -13.59 23.32 -25.67
N TRP A 68 -14.14 22.90 -24.53
CA TRP A 68 -15.14 23.67 -23.80
C TRP A 68 -14.62 25.03 -23.39
N ILE A 69 -13.42 25.12 -22.79
CA ILE A 69 -12.87 26.40 -22.31
C ILE A 69 -12.57 27.37 -23.46
N CYS A 70 -12.16 26.86 -24.63
CA CYS A 70 -12.03 27.67 -25.85
C CYS A 70 -13.38 28.19 -26.36
N LYS A 71 -14.47 27.45 -26.19
CA LYS A 71 -15.81 27.95 -26.53
C LYS A 71 -16.32 28.99 -25.53
N VAL A 72 -15.96 28.88 -24.25
CA VAL A 72 -16.26 29.91 -23.25
C VAL A 72 -15.57 31.22 -23.60
N GLU A 73 -14.27 31.20 -23.91
CA GLU A 73 -13.54 32.38 -24.36
C GLU A 73 -14.20 33.02 -25.60
N LYS A 74 -14.52 32.21 -26.62
CA LYS A 74 -15.20 32.70 -27.82
C LYS A 74 -16.56 33.32 -27.50
N LEU A 75 -17.31 32.74 -26.55
CA LEU A 75 -18.59 33.30 -26.12
C LEU A 75 -18.40 34.67 -25.44
N LEU A 76 -17.37 34.81 -24.60
CA LEU A 76 -17.03 36.08 -23.97
C LEU A 76 -16.63 37.13 -25.02
N ALA A 77 -15.74 36.79 -25.96
CA ALA A 77 -15.29 37.67 -27.04
C ALA A 77 -16.48 38.17 -27.90
N ASN A 78 -17.35 37.25 -28.33
CA ASN A 78 -18.53 37.59 -29.13
C ASN A 78 -19.51 38.54 -28.40
N ASN A 79 -19.39 38.67 -27.08
CA ASN A 79 -20.24 39.52 -26.25
C ASN A 79 -19.44 40.59 -25.48
N GLU A 80 -18.21 40.91 -25.88
CA GLU A 80 -17.34 41.86 -25.19
C GLU A 80 -18.03 43.22 -24.92
N ALA A 81 -18.67 43.79 -25.94
CA ALA A 81 -19.38 45.07 -25.84
C ALA A 81 -20.44 45.09 -24.73
N PHE A 82 -21.05 43.93 -24.43
CA PHE A 82 -22.03 43.80 -23.34
C PHE A 82 -21.37 43.90 -21.96
N PHE A 83 -20.13 43.42 -21.79
CA PHE A 83 -19.39 43.53 -20.53
C PHE A 83 -18.80 44.93 -20.33
N SER A 84 -18.29 45.55 -21.41
CA SER A 84 -17.72 46.89 -21.40
C SER A 84 -18.77 47.96 -21.07
N SER A 85 -19.99 47.83 -21.60
CA SER A 85 -21.09 48.78 -21.35
C SER A 85 -21.69 48.72 -19.94
N LYS A 86 -21.46 47.64 -19.18
CA LYS A 86 -22.09 47.40 -17.87
C LYS A 86 -21.16 47.58 -16.66
N THR A 87 -20.01 48.22 -16.81
CA THR A 87 -18.97 48.29 -15.76
C THR A 87 -18.52 46.90 -15.25
N ALA A 88 -18.74 45.85 -16.04
CA ALA A 88 -18.40 44.47 -15.70
C ALA A 88 -17.00 44.07 -16.19
N MET A 89 -16.19 45.04 -16.60
CA MET A 89 -14.89 44.81 -17.22
C MET A 89 -13.90 44.08 -16.31
N SER A 90 -13.92 44.35 -15.00
CA SER A 90 -13.10 43.63 -14.03
C SER A 90 -13.46 42.14 -13.97
N ARG A 91 -14.75 41.80 -14.10
CA ARG A 91 -15.24 40.41 -14.15
C ARG A 91 -14.78 39.74 -15.44
N TYR A 92 -14.93 40.43 -16.56
CA TYR A 92 -14.50 39.97 -17.88
C TYR A 92 -13.00 39.65 -17.89
N ASN A 93 -12.15 40.58 -17.45
CA ASN A 93 -10.70 40.39 -17.36
C ASN A 93 -10.33 39.22 -16.45
N LYS A 94 -11.02 39.07 -15.31
CA LYS A 94 -10.79 37.94 -14.41
C LYS A 94 -11.12 36.60 -15.06
N LEU A 95 -12.19 36.51 -15.85
CA LEU A 95 -12.56 35.29 -16.56
C LEU A 95 -11.52 34.93 -17.61
N TYR A 96 -11.04 35.90 -18.40
CA TYR A 96 -9.95 35.69 -19.36
C TYR A 96 -8.67 35.22 -18.68
N PHE A 97 -8.29 35.84 -17.57
CA PHE A 97 -7.15 35.39 -16.78
C PHE A 97 -7.32 33.96 -16.28
N LEU A 98 -8.51 33.58 -15.78
CA LEU A 98 -8.78 32.22 -15.31
C LEU A 98 -8.79 31.20 -16.45
N ILE A 99 -9.30 31.57 -17.62
CA ILE A 99 -9.25 30.74 -18.82
C ILE A 99 -7.80 30.46 -19.22
N GLU A 100 -6.97 31.50 -19.27
CA GLU A 100 -5.56 31.37 -19.64
C GLU A 100 -4.76 30.58 -18.59
N LYS A 101 -5.04 30.82 -17.30
CA LYS A 101 -4.50 30.02 -16.21
C LYS A 101 -4.86 28.54 -16.37
N LYS A 102 -6.12 28.22 -16.68
CA LYS A 102 -6.57 26.84 -16.90
C LYS A 102 -5.93 26.19 -18.11
N ARG A 103 -5.71 26.94 -19.20
CA ARG A 103 -4.94 26.47 -20.35
C ARG A 103 -3.49 26.19 -19.98
N THR A 104 -2.87 27.09 -19.21
CA THR A 104 -1.51 26.91 -18.70
C THR A 104 -1.42 25.67 -17.81
N GLU A 105 -2.38 25.43 -16.93
CA GLU A 105 -2.47 24.22 -16.10
C GLU A 105 -2.60 22.95 -16.98
N LEU A 106 -3.49 22.97 -17.98
CA LEU A 106 -3.65 21.87 -18.92
C LEU A 106 -2.38 21.63 -19.76
N GLN A 107 -1.72 22.70 -20.20
CA GLN A 107 -0.45 22.62 -20.90
C GLN A 107 0.67 22.15 -19.97
N SER A 108 0.73 22.57 -18.71
CA SER A 108 1.70 22.06 -17.73
C SER A 108 1.50 20.58 -17.40
N SER A 109 0.27 20.07 -17.50
CA SER A 109 0.00 18.63 -17.41
C SER A 109 0.43 17.86 -18.67
N ARG A 110 0.55 18.55 -19.82
CA ARG A 110 1.01 17.99 -21.11
C ARG A 110 2.51 18.20 -21.36
N VAL A 111 3.10 19.25 -20.80
CA VAL A 111 4.52 19.55 -20.82
C VAL A 111 5.14 18.68 -19.75
N LYS A 112 5.68 17.52 -20.17
CA LYS A 112 6.74 16.86 -19.43
C LYS A 112 7.73 17.95 -19.03
N GLU A 113 8.05 18.05 -17.74
CA GLU A 113 9.09 18.94 -17.24
C GLU A 113 10.30 18.92 -18.19
N PRO A 114 11.05 20.02 -18.38
CA PRO A 114 12.28 19.99 -19.15
C PRO A 114 13.26 19.04 -18.43
N VAL A 115 13.20 17.75 -18.77
CA VAL A 115 14.10 16.72 -18.30
C VAL A 115 15.47 17.20 -18.74
N ALA A 116 16.38 17.41 -17.78
CA ALA A 116 17.79 17.59 -18.08
C ALA A 116 18.17 16.50 -19.09
N LYS A 117 18.46 16.89 -20.35
CA LYS A 117 18.62 15.92 -21.44
C LYS A 117 19.56 14.82 -20.98
N THR A 118 19.05 13.60 -20.89
CA THR A 118 19.84 12.48 -20.40
C THR A 118 21.10 12.39 -21.25
N PRO A 119 22.30 12.48 -20.62
CA PRO A 119 23.55 12.46 -21.36
C PRO A 119 23.59 11.25 -22.29
N LYS A 120 23.99 11.42 -23.56
CA LYS A 120 23.98 10.36 -24.58
C LYS A 120 24.64 9.05 -24.14
N LYS A 121 25.63 9.12 -23.23
CA LYS A 121 26.28 7.95 -22.62
C LYS A 121 25.34 7.03 -21.83
N PHE A 122 24.18 7.52 -21.42
CA PHE A 122 23.16 6.78 -20.67
C PHE A 122 21.96 6.38 -21.54
N ILE A 123 21.96 6.72 -22.82
CA ILE A 123 20.94 6.29 -23.78
C ILE A 123 21.41 4.94 -24.35
N ASN A 124 20.57 3.92 -24.25
CA ASN A 124 20.84 2.57 -24.76
C ASN A 124 20.51 2.45 -26.24
N ALA A 125 19.40 3.05 -26.66
CA ALA A 125 18.95 3.05 -28.04
C ALA A 125 18.08 4.27 -28.35
N GLU A 126 17.99 4.65 -29.63
CA GLU A 126 17.12 5.70 -30.12
C GLU A 126 16.22 5.13 -31.23
N SER A 127 14.96 5.54 -31.21
CA SER A 127 13.97 5.32 -32.26
C SER A 127 13.44 6.68 -32.71
N GLU A 128 12.69 6.72 -33.81
CA GLU A 128 12.12 7.95 -34.37
C GLU A 128 11.31 8.76 -33.32
N ASP A 129 10.52 8.07 -32.50
CA ASP A 129 9.58 8.69 -31.56
C ASP A 129 10.14 8.93 -30.15
N ARG A 130 11.15 8.16 -29.73
CA ARG A 130 11.73 8.21 -28.37
C ARG A 130 13.12 7.59 -28.26
N HIS A 131 13.82 7.90 -27.18
CA HIS A 131 15.01 7.15 -26.76
C HIS A 131 14.68 6.18 -25.62
N PHE A 132 15.46 5.10 -25.54
CA PHE A 132 15.39 4.09 -24.50
C PHE A 132 16.62 4.23 -23.59
N SER A 133 16.39 4.54 -22.31
CA SER A 133 17.44 4.66 -21.31
C SER A 133 17.11 3.83 -20.08
N PHE A 134 17.85 2.75 -19.85
CA PHE A 134 17.68 1.94 -18.64
C PHE A 134 18.07 2.74 -17.39
N TYR A 135 18.96 3.72 -17.53
CA TYR A 135 19.30 4.64 -16.45
C TYR A 135 18.10 5.48 -16.00
N GLU A 136 17.31 6.00 -16.94
CA GLU A 136 16.06 6.72 -16.62
C GLU A 136 15.01 5.77 -16.03
N LEU A 137 14.85 4.59 -16.63
CA LEU A 137 13.91 3.58 -16.14
C LEU A 137 14.25 3.19 -14.69
N LYS A 138 15.53 3.00 -14.37
CA LYS A 138 15.97 2.65 -13.01
C LYS A 138 15.59 3.71 -11.99
N LYS A 139 15.72 5.00 -12.32
CA LYS A 139 15.24 6.10 -11.44
C LYS A 139 13.72 6.07 -11.25
N GLN A 140 12.96 5.65 -12.26
CA GLN A 140 11.51 5.49 -12.11
C GLN A 140 11.19 4.32 -11.18
N LEU A 141 11.90 3.20 -11.33
CA LEU A 141 11.76 2.02 -10.47
C LEU A 141 12.08 2.33 -9.00
N ASP A 142 13.06 3.20 -8.73
CA ASP A 142 13.41 3.63 -7.36
C ASP A 142 12.23 4.33 -6.63
N ASN A 143 11.26 4.88 -7.36
CA ASN A 143 10.07 5.53 -6.80
C ASN A 143 8.87 4.57 -6.64
N ILE A 144 9.01 3.31 -7.08
CA ILE A 144 7.95 2.29 -6.98
C ILE A 144 8.28 1.40 -5.78
N ASN A 145 7.32 1.21 -4.87
CA ASN A 145 7.51 0.37 -3.69
C ASN A 145 7.10 -1.09 -3.91
N ASP A 146 6.18 -1.35 -4.85
CA ASP A 146 5.68 -2.69 -5.13
C ASP A 146 6.49 -3.36 -6.25
N ASP A 147 7.04 -4.54 -5.95
CA ASP A 147 7.86 -5.30 -6.89
C ASP A 147 7.07 -5.79 -8.10
N ASN A 148 5.77 -6.10 -7.95
CA ASN A 148 4.95 -6.52 -9.09
C ASN A 148 4.72 -5.36 -10.05
N GLN A 149 4.50 -4.14 -9.55
CA GLN A 149 4.46 -2.92 -10.35
C GLN A 149 5.79 -2.65 -11.07
N LYS A 150 6.94 -2.88 -10.42
CA LYS A 150 8.26 -2.77 -11.06
C LYS A 150 8.41 -3.75 -12.22
N ILE A 151 8.08 -5.04 -11.98
CA ILE A 151 8.14 -6.09 -13.01
C ILE A 151 7.21 -5.75 -14.18
N LEU A 152 6.00 -5.28 -13.90
CA LEU A 152 5.04 -4.86 -14.93
C LEU A 152 5.61 -3.73 -15.79
N LEU A 153 6.20 -2.71 -15.18
CA LEU A 153 6.79 -1.58 -15.91
C LEU A 153 7.98 -2.03 -16.76
N LEU A 154 8.92 -2.79 -16.19
CA LEU A 154 10.07 -3.38 -16.89
C LEU A 154 9.63 -4.21 -18.10
N THR A 155 8.58 -5.02 -17.94
CA THR A 155 8.03 -5.88 -19.00
C THR A 155 7.39 -5.04 -20.11
N LYS A 156 6.62 -4.01 -19.76
CA LYS A 156 6.03 -3.09 -20.75
C LYS A 156 7.10 -2.38 -21.56
N GLU A 157 8.08 -1.77 -20.89
CA GLU A 157 9.15 -1.04 -21.55
C GLU A 157 10.01 -1.95 -22.45
N MET A 158 10.21 -3.21 -22.06
CA MET A 158 10.86 -4.22 -22.90
C MET A 158 10.06 -4.52 -24.17
N PHE A 159 8.73 -4.68 -24.07
CA PHE A 159 7.88 -4.89 -25.24
C PHE A 159 7.84 -3.67 -26.16
N GLU A 160 7.77 -2.46 -25.61
CA GLU A 160 7.86 -1.21 -26.38
C GLU A 160 9.19 -1.15 -27.15
N TYR A 161 10.31 -1.50 -26.50
CA TYR A 161 11.62 -1.54 -27.14
C TYR A 161 11.70 -2.57 -28.28
N GLN A 162 11.13 -3.77 -28.08
CA GLN A 162 11.14 -4.84 -29.08
C GLN A 162 10.25 -4.53 -30.30
N GLN A 163 9.19 -3.74 -30.10
CA GLN A 163 8.27 -3.34 -31.18
C GLN A 163 8.70 -2.06 -31.89
N ALA A 164 9.58 -1.27 -31.28
CA ALA A 164 10.05 -0.02 -31.85
C ALA A 164 11.00 -0.23 -33.04
N ASN A 165 10.93 0.68 -34.00
CA ASN A 165 11.91 0.77 -35.08
C ASN A 165 13.17 1.47 -34.57
N ILE A 166 14.17 0.71 -34.16
CA ILE A 166 15.40 1.24 -33.57
C ILE A 166 16.34 1.76 -34.66
N GLU A 167 16.60 3.06 -34.66
CA GLU A 167 17.51 3.73 -35.59
C GLU A 167 18.96 3.69 -35.13
N PHE A 168 19.18 3.69 -33.81
CA PHE A 168 20.51 3.69 -33.21
C PHE A 168 20.58 2.84 -31.96
N ILE A 169 21.66 2.06 -31.82
CA ILE A 169 21.98 1.32 -30.59
C ILE A 169 23.37 1.75 -30.10
N ASN A 170 23.45 2.10 -28.82
CA ASN A 170 24.69 2.50 -28.19
C ASN A 170 25.53 1.28 -27.78
N GLN A 171 26.61 1.04 -28.52
CA GLN A 171 27.53 -0.09 -28.30
C GLN A 171 28.31 -0.02 -26.98
N LYS A 172 28.35 1.14 -26.31
CA LYS A 172 29.06 1.32 -25.01
C LYS A 172 28.19 0.98 -23.81
N THR A 173 26.91 0.71 -24.03
CA THR A 173 25.97 0.32 -22.99
C THR A 173 25.44 -1.08 -23.27
N PRO A 174 25.05 -1.86 -22.24
CA PRO A 174 24.32 -3.10 -22.47
C PRO A 174 23.01 -2.83 -23.23
N PHE A 175 22.51 -3.87 -23.91
CA PHE A 175 21.20 -3.79 -24.56
C PHE A 175 20.10 -3.48 -23.56
N TYR A 176 19.11 -2.71 -24.00
CA TYR A 176 18.06 -2.18 -23.13
C TYR A 176 17.17 -3.29 -22.57
N ASP A 177 16.69 -4.18 -23.43
CA ASP A 177 15.91 -5.38 -23.07
C ASP A 177 16.68 -6.32 -22.14
N ALA A 178 17.95 -6.59 -22.43
CA ALA A 178 18.79 -7.45 -21.60
C ALA A 178 18.92 -6.90 -20.16
N GLN A 179 18.98 -5.57 -19.99
CA GLN A 179 18.96 -4.96 -18.66
C GLN A 179 17.61 -5.08 -17.99
N CYS A 180 16.51 -4.93 -18.73
CA CYS A 180 15.17 -5.11 -18.18
C CYS A 180 14.98 -6.56 -17.67
N THR A 181 15.35 -7.55 -18.47
CA THR A 181 15.32 -8.98 -18.09
C THR A 181 16.14 -9.23 -16.84
N LYS A 182 17.37 -8.73 -16.79
CA LYS A 182 18.25 -8.91 -15.64
C LYS A 182 17.68 -8.28 -14.36
N GLU A 183 17.02 -7.13 -14.45
CA GLU A 183 16.42 -6.50 -13.28
C GLU A 183 15.17 -7.26 -12.81
N ILE A 184 14.37 -7.80 -13.72
CA ILE A 184 13.25 -8.70 -13.37
C ILE A 184 13.78 -9.94 -12.62
N GLU A 185 14.85 -10.56 -13.12
CA GLU A 185 15.50 -11.70 -12.46
C GLU A 185 16.01 -11.33 -11.06
N ASN A 186 16.63 -10.16 -10.90
CA ASN A 186 17.07 -9.65 -9.60
C ASN A 186 15.91 -9.50 -8.63
N ILE A 187 14.77 -8.95 -9.07
CA ILE A 187 13.59 -8.78 -8.22
C ILE A 187 13.08 -10.15 -7.74
N TYR A 188 12.93 -11.13 -8.64
CA TYR A 188 12.51 -12.47 -8.25
C TYR A 188 13.49 -13.15 -7.29
N ALA A 189 14.80 -12.97 -7.50
CA ALA A 189 15.82 -13.51 -6.60
C ALA A 189 15.70 -12.91 -5.18
N LEU A 190 15.49 -11.59 -5.09
CA LEU A 190 15.31 -10.90 -3.81
C LEU A 190 14.04 -11.34 -3.09
N GLN A 191 12.92 -11.48 -3.81
CA GLN A 191 11.67 -12.00 -3.24
C GLN A 191 11.84 -13.40 -2.65
N LYS A 192 12.54 -14.29 -3.35
CA LYS A 192 12.83 -15.65 -2.86
C LYS A 192 13.65 -15.62 -1.57
N ILE A 193 14.66 -14.75 -1.49
CA ILE A 193 15.48 -14.57 -0.29
C ILE A 193 14.63 -14.02 0.86
N GLN A 194 13.79 -13.01 0.59
CA GLN A 194 12.92 -12.40 1.59
C GLN A 194 11.92 -13.42 2.16
N ALA A 195 11.29 -14.23 1.32
CA ALA A 195 10.40 -15.31 1.75
C ALA A 195 11.11 -16.33 2.65
N ALA A 196 12.34 -16.72 2.30
CA ALA A 196 13.16 -17.63 3.12
C ALA A 196 13.53 -17.02 4.47
N ILE A 197 13.82 -15.70 4.51
CA ILE A 197 14.08 -14.98 5.76
C ILE A 197 12.83 -14.96 6.64
N GLU A 198 11.67 -14.65 6.08
CA GLU A 198 10.39 -14.63 6.81
C GLU A 198 10.01 -16.01 7.35
N GLU A 199 10.23 -17.07 6.58
CA GLU A 199 10.02 -18.44 7.02
C GLU A 199 10.98 -18.80 8.17
N ALA A 200 12.26 -18.48 8.06
CA ALA A 200 13.23 -18.66 9.12
C ALA A 200 12.90 -17.84 10.38
N GLN A 201 12.32 -16.64 10.23
CA GLN A 201 11.85 -15.83 11.35
C GLN A 201 10.59 -16.43 12.00
N LYS A 202 9.63 -16.92 11.21
CA LYS A 202 8.44 -17.64 11.74
C LYS A 202 8.85 -18.86 12.56
N LEU A 203 9.84 -19.61 12.09
CA LEU A 203 10.42 -20.74 12.84
C LEU A 203 11.11 -20.33 14.16
N LYS A 204 11.65 -19.11 14.23
CA LYS A 204 12.20 -18.55 15.49
C LYS A 204 11.10 -18.06 16.44
N LEU A 205 10.03 -17.44 15.92
CA LEU A 205 8.87 -17.00 16.71
C LEU A 205 7.93 -18.15 17.14
N SER A 206 8.03 -19.32 16.50
CA SER A 206 7.37 -20.55 16.96
C SER A 206 8.15 -21.30 18.04
N SER A 207 9.24 -20.72 18.58
CA SER A 207 9.64 -21.10 19.94
C SER A 207 8.44 -20.83 20.86
N PRO A 208 8.03 -21.80 21.71
CA PRO A 208 6.89 -21.57 22.58
C PRO A 208 7.19 -20.29 23.36
N LYS A 209 6.24 -19.34 23.40
CA LYS A 209 6.27 -18.28 24.43
C LYS A 209 6.75 -18.96 25.71
N PRO A 210 7.79 -18.47 26.42
CA PRO A 210 8.27 -19.15 27.61
C PRO A 210 7.05 -19.31 28.51
N ASN A 211 6.56 -20.55 28.63
CA ASN A 211 5.40 -20.83 29.45
C ASN A 211 5.77 -20.28 30.82
N LYS A 212 4.97 -19.33 31.33
CA LYS A 212 5.22 -18.77 32.64
C LYS A 212 5.28 -19.95 33.61
N LYS A 213 6.47 -20.21 34.16
CA LYS A 213 6.67 -21.34 35.06
C LYS A 213 5.71 -21.24 36.24
N LEU A 214 5.11 -22.35 36.61
CA LEU A 214 4.16 -22.44 37.71
C LEU A 214 4.89 -22.53 39.04
N LYS A 215 4.56 -21.67 39.98
CA LYS A 215 5.10 -21.76 41.34
C LYS A 215 4.46 -22.93 42.08
N PHE A 216 5.26 -23.92 42.50
CA PHE A 216 4.78 -25.00 43.35
C PHE A 216 5.02 -24.67 44.82
N ASN A 217 3.96 -24.55 45.62
CA ASN A 217 4.08 -24.12 47.02
C ASN A 217 4.51 -25.24 47.99
N GLY A 218 4.52 -26.51 47.55
CA GLY A 218 5.02 -27.63 48.35
C GLY A 218 6.54 -27.78 48.31
N ASN A 219 7.08 -28.83 48.93
CA ASN A 219 8.52 -29.10 48.86
C ASN A 219 8.90 -29.71 47.51
N LEU A 220 10.09 -29.36 47.00
CA LEU A 220 10.57 -29.83 45.69
C LEU A 220 10.56 -31.37 45.56
N ASN A 221 10.93 -32.09 46.62
CA ASN A 221 10.89 -33.55 46.61
C ASN A 221 9.47 -34.13 46.50
N GLN A 222 8.45 -33.41 46.98
CA GLN A 222 7.05 -33.81 46.78
C GLN A 222 6.64 -33.61 45.32
N LEU A 223 6.97 -32.46 44.73
CA LEU A 223 6.70 -32.21 43.30
C LEU A 223 7.32 -33.29 42.41
N VAL A 224 8.60 -33.58 42.61
CA VAL A 224 9.31 -34.55 41.76
C VAL A 224 8.82 -35.99 42.00
N ASP A 225 8.49 -36.34 43.25
CA ASP A 225 7.93 -37.66 43.57
C ASP A 225 6.55 -37.87 42.93
N MET A 226 5.75 -36.81 42.71
CA MET A 226 4.49 -36.94 41.96
C MET A 226 4.72 -37.48 40.54
N PHE A 227 5.70 -36.91 39.83
CA PHE A 227 6.06 -37.38 38.49
C PHE A 227 6.72 -38.75 38.51
N TYR A 228 7.47 -39.07 39.56
CA TYR A 228 8.04 -40.40 39.75
C TYR A 228 6.94 -41.46 39.88
N GLN A 229 5.93 -41.21 40.74
CA GLN A 229 4.79 -42.11 40.92
C GLN A 229 4.07 -42.36 39.58
N LEU A 230 3.74 -41.30 38.84
CA LEU A 230 3.08 -41.40 37.53
C LEU A 230 3.93 -42.07 36.44
N ASN A 231 5.26 -42.01 36.54
CA ASN A 231 6.17 -42.60 35.56
C ASN A 231 6.56 -44.06 35.86
N ARG A 232 6.49 -44.49 37.13
CA ARG A 232 7.08 -45.77 37.58
C ARG A 232 6.23 -46.62 38.52
N GLU A 233 5.29 -46.03 39.25
CA GLU A 233 4.52 -46.74 40.28
C GLU A 233 3.05 -46.88 39.93
N LEU A 234 2.48 -45.91 39.20
CA LEU A 234 1.07 -45.89 38.81
C LEU A 234 0.93 -46.26 37.33
N PHE A 235 0.00 -47.16 37.04
CA PHE A 235 -0.20 -47.73 35.71
C PHE A 235 -1.68 -47.72 35.31
N ILE A 236 -1.94 -47.51 34.03
CA ILE A 236 -3.24 -47.68 33.37
C ILE A 236 -3.06 -48.64 32.20
N ASP A 237 -3.88 -49.70 32.16
CA ASP A 237 -3.80 -50.77 31.15
C ASP A 237 -2.38 -51.36 30.98
N GLY A 238 -1.64 -51.48 32.09
CA GLY A 238 -0.28 -52.03 32.11
C GLY A 238 0.83 -51.07 31.63
N LYS A 239 0.52 -49.79 31.37
CA LYS A 239 1.49 -48.75 31.00
C LYS A 239 1.53 -47.64 32.06
N PRO A 240 2.68 -47.01 32.31
CA PRO A 240 2.74 -45.89 33.26
C PRO A 240 1.88 -44.73 32.76
N TYR A 241 1.34 -43.93 33.69
CA TYR A 241 0.56 -42.73 33.34
C TYR A 241 1.40 -41.70 32.54
N ILE A 242 2.70 -41.65 32.79
CA ILE A 242 3.66 -40.84 32.04
C ILE A 242 4.76 -41.77 31.53
N ASP A 243 4.83 -41.98 30.22
CA ASP A 243 5.86 -42.81 29.58
C ASP A 243 6.96 -41.91 28.97
N GLU A 244 7.95 -41.56 29.81
CA GLU A 244 9.09 -40.73 29.39
C GLU A 244 10.37 -41.14 30.13
N ASN A 245 11.54 -40.85 29.54
CA ASN A 245 12.81 -41.14 30.19
C ASN A 245 13.17 -40.10 31.27
N THR A 246 14.08 -40.46 32.17
CA THR A 246 14.42 -39.62 33.34
C THR A 246 15.02 -38.27 32.97
N ASN A 247 15.73 -38.14 31.84
CA ASN A 247 16.31 -36.86 31.44
C ASN A 247 15.21 -35.93 30.93
N ASP A 248 14.38 -36.42 30.02
CA ASP A 248 13.33 -35.61 29.39
C ASP A 248 12.24 -35.23 30.41
N LEU A 249 11.90 -36.14 31.33
CA LEU A 249 11.00 -35.85 32.45
C LEU A 249 11.59 -34.77 33.38
N ALA A 250 12.89 -34.84 33.68
CA ALA A 250 13.54 -33.82 34.51
C ALA A 250 13.57 -32.45 33.82
N ASP A 251 13.86 -32.42 32.53
CA ASP A 251 13.91 -31.19 31.75
C ASP A 251 12.50 -30.56 31.65
N TRP A 252 11.45 -31.37 31.49
CA TRP A 252 10.07 -30.90 31.51
C TRP A 252 9.69 -30.27 32.86
N ILE A 253 10.05 -30.91 33.99
CA ILE A 253 9.75 -30.38 35.34
C ILE A 253 10.45 -29.03 35.56
N VAL A 254 11.73 -28.91 35.24
CA VAL A 254 12.51 -27.67 35.42
C VAL A 254 12.00 -26.54 34.52
N ASN A 255 11.54 -26.87 33.31
CA ASN A 255 10.99 -25.88 32.39
C ASN A 255 9.55 -25.47 32.70
N SER A 256 8.85 -26.24 33.55
CA SER A 256 7.43 -26.01 33.86
C SER A 256 7.19 -25.38 35.23
N PHE A 257 8.10 -25.56 36.20
CA PHE A 257 7.86 -25.16 37.60
C PHE A 257 8.97 -24.28 38.21
N LEU A 258 8.55 -23.45 39.16
CA LEU A 258 9.40 -22.77 40.15
C LEU A 258 9.17 -23.39 41.53
N ASP A 259 10.16 -23.28 42.41
CA ASP A 259 10.02 -23.74 43.79
C ASP A 259 9.07 -22.87 44.63
N LYS A 260 8.87 -23.24 45.91
CA LYS A 260 8.01 -22.50 46.86
C LYS A 260 8.46 -21.07 47.17
N GLU A 261 9.69 -20.69 46.83
CA GLU A 261 10.22 -19.34 46.94
C GLU A 261 10.12 -18.57 45.61
N GLY A 262 9.72 -19.24 44.53
CA GLY A 262 9.66 -18.67 43.17
C GLY A 262 11.01 -18.72 42.44
N LYS A 263 11.94 -19.57 42.89
CA LYS A 263 13.27 -19.74 42.29
C LYS A 263 13.29 -20.90 41.30
N GLU A 264 14.28 -20.83 40.41
CA GLU A 264 14.60 -21.87 39.44
C GLU A 264 14.97 -23.19 40.12
N ILE A 265 14.46 -24.29 39.56
CA ILE A 265 14.69 -25.64 40.08
C ILE A 265 15.98 -26.20 39.47
N SER A 266 16.85 -26.81 40.30
CA SER A 266 18.08 -27.45 39.83
C SER A 266 17.80 -28.75 39.07
N PRO A 267 18.23 -28.90 37.80
CA PRO A 267 18.08 -30.14 37.04
C PRO A 267 18.76 -31.34 37.70
N LEU A 268 19.93 -31.13 38.30
CA LEU A 268 20.67 -32.20 38.99
C LEU A 268 19.90 -32.73 40.20
N THR A 269 19.21 -31.85 40.93
CA THR A 269 18.40 -32.22 42.08
C THR A 269 17.19 -33.05 41.63
N VAL A 270 16.49 -32.62 40.58
CA VAL A 270 15.35 -33.37 40.00
C VAL A 270 15.78 -34.75 39.53
N LYS A 271 16.85 -34.84 38.73
CA LYS A 271 17.39 -36.11 38.24
C LYS A 271 17.81 -37.04 39.39
N THR A 272 18.29 -36.49 40.49
CA THR A 272 18.67 -37.28 41.67
C THR A 272 17.45 -37.89 42.36
N ILE A 273 16.36 -37.14 42.52
CA ILE A 273 15.13 -37.63 43.16
C ILE A 273 14.42 -38.67 42.29
N LEU A 274 14.43 -38.50 40.96
CA LEU A 274 13.85 -39.44 39.99
C LEU A 274 14.61 -40.77 39.87
N LYS A 275 15.84 -40.88 40.41
CA LYS A 275 16.60 -42.14 40.34
C LYS A 275 15.96 -43.21 41.22
N PRO A 276 15.70 -44.43 40.69
CA PRO A 276 15.18 -45.53 41.49
C PRO A 276 16.02 -45.85 42.74
N SER A 277 17.35 -45.76 42.63
CA SER A 277 18.29 -46.05 43.72
C SER A 277 18.41 -44.96 44.81
N LYS A 278 17.66 -43.86 44.70
CA LYS A 278 17.72 -42.70 45.62
C LYS A 278 16.41 -42.47 46.36
N GLU A 279 15.84 -43.54 46.91
CA GLU A 279 14.62 -43.49 47.72
C GLU A 279 14.76 -42.54 48.91
N ASP A 280 15.96 -42.43 49.49
CA ASP A 280 16.29 -41.52 50.60
C ASP A 280 16.08 -40.03 50.28
N LYS A 281 16.00 -39.67 48.99
CA LYS A 281 15.74 -38.30 48.54
C LYS A 281 14.27 -38.00 48.30
N ARG A 282 13.40 -39.00 48.33
CA ARG A 282 11.94 -38.84 48.19
C ARG A 282 11.31 -38.48 49.53
N PRO A 283 10.06 -37.97 49.56
CA PRO A 283 9.39 -37.64 50.82
C PRO A 283 9.21 -38.88 51.71
N ASN A 284 9.44 -38.71 53.01
CA ASN A 284 9.06 -39.74 54.00
C ASN A 284 7.56 -40.06 53.89
N THR A 285 7.15 -41.28 54.24
CA THR A 285 5.78 -41.80 54.07
C THR A 285 4.69 -40.84 54.54
N HIS A 286 4.86 -40.19 55.69
CA HIS A 286 3.87 -39.24 56.25
C HIS A 286 3.81 -37.87 55.55
N LYS A 287 4.76 -37.57 54.65
CA LYS A 287 4.81 -36.34 53.83
C LYS A 287 4.64 -36.63 52.34
N ARG A 288 4.56 -37.90 51.94
CA ARG A 288 4.36 -38.31 50.55
C ARG A 288 2.93 -38.01 50.14
N LEU A 289 2.76 -37.40 48.97
CA LEU A 289 1.43 -37.18 48.40
C LEU A 289 0.95 -38.50 47.80
N ASP A 290 -0.25 -38.93 48.19
CA ASP A 290 -0.88 -40.13 47.69
C ASP A 290 -1.68 -39.78 46.43
N ILE A 291 -1.06 -39.96 45.26
CA ILE A 291 -1.69 -39.61 43.97
C ILE A 291 -2.81 -40.57 43.62
N ASP A 292 -2.70 -41.84 43.99
CA ASP A 292 -3.70 -42.86 43.69
C ASP A 292 -5.06 -42.51 44.30
N LYS A 293 -5.08 -41.86 45.48
CA LYS A 293 -6.30 -41.33 46.09
C LYS A 293 -6.92 -40.11 45.38
N LEU A 294 -6.21 -39.50 44.42
CA LEU A 294 -6.64 -38.31 43.69
C LEU A 294 -7.11 -38.61 42.26
N LEU A 295 -6.93 -39.85 41.79
CA LEU A 295 -7.32 -40.34 40.46
C LEU A 295 -8.64 -41.12 40.53
#